data_AF-A0AAQ3KMC4-F1
#
_entry.id   AF-A0AAQ3KMC4-F1
#
_cell.length_a   1.000
_cell.length_b   1.000
_cell.length_c   1.000
_cell.angle_alpha   90.00
_cell.angle_beta   90.00
_cell.angle_gamma   90.00
#
_symmetry.space_group_name_H-M   'P 1'
#
loop_
_entity.id
_entity.type
_entity.pdbx_description
1 polymer ?
#
loop_
_entity_poly.entity_id
_entity_poly.type
_entity_poly.pdbx_seq_one_letter_code
_entity_poly.pdbx_strand_id
1 'polypeptide(L)'
;MQVHNSWIFLPWHRYYLHFFERILGRFIGDETFALPYWNWDQEADMPFLEIFQDPSLAIYDEFHNQDHVIGGKLVDLKYFTKTTLTPEELVQQNLCLVRTAFRQSITSVETFMGNPLKAVPTEGPGQLESIHNTVHLWVGTRGRTERTWVTCLPPPVTVFSIATTPTSTAFGTSTTTSAATSPSLRAPIGSTAPSSSWTRTKSLSKSRSLIISLALN
;
A
#
# COMPACT_ATOMS: atom_id res chain seq x y z
N MET A 1 15.28 0.18 -14.27
CA MET A 1 15.54 0.82 -12.95
C MET A 1 15.03 -0.16 -11.90
N GLN A 2 15.88 -0.60 -10.96
CA GLN A 2 15.41 -1.37 -9.81
C GLN A 2 14.82 -0.39 -8.78
N VAL A 3 13.67 -0.73 -8.20
CA VAL A 3 12.95 0.09 -7.21
C VAL A 3 12.70 -0.65 -5.89
N HIS A 4 13.00 -1.95 -5.87
CA HIS A 4 12.90 -2.83 -4.71
C HIS A 4 14.23 -2.91 -3.94
N ASN A 5 14.22 -3.61 -2.80
CA ASN A 5 15.33 -3.90 -1.91
C ASN A 5 16.11 -2.65 -1.47
N SER A 6 15.44 -1.51 -1.32
CA SER A 6 16.08 -0.22 -0.98
C SER A 6 15.06 0.84 -0.57
N TRP A 7 15.54 1.91 0.08
CA TRP A 7 14.71 3.00 0.62
C TRP A 7 13.82 3.75 -0.38
N ILE A 8 13.99 3.53 -1.69
CA ILE A 8 13.14 4.10 -2.74
C ILE A 8 11.85 3.31 -2.98
N PHE A 9 11.73 2.09 -2.44
CA PHE A 9 10.56 1.24 -2.55
C PHE A 9 9.27 1.98 -2.14
N LEU A 10 9.24 2.56 -0.93
CA LEU A 10 8.07 3.25 -0.41
C LEU A 10 7.70 4.54 -1.17
N PRO A 11 8.62 5.51 -1.44
CA PRO A 11 8.26 6.70 -2.20
C PRO A 11 7.88 6.38 -3.65
N TRP A 12 8.51 5.39 -4.31
CA TRP A 12 8.13 5.00 -5.67
C TRP A 12 6.71 4.43 -5.71
N HIS A 13 6.37 3.48 -4.83
CA HIS A 13 5.02 2.91 -4.75
C HIS A 13 3.97 3.96 -4.36
N ARG A 14 4.30 4.91 -3.48
CA ARG A 14 3.42 6.05 -3.17
C ARG A 14 3.11 6.89 -4.41
N TYR A 15 4.10 7.22 -5.24
CA TYR A 15 3.85 7.98 -6.47
C TYR A 15 3.08 7.15 -7.51
N TYR A 16 3.41 5.87 -7.68
CA TYR A 16 2.68 4.96 -8.55
C TYR A 16 1.19 4.92 -8.21
N LEU A 17 0.84 4.67 -6.93
CA LEU A 17 -0.55 4.62 -6.47
C LEU A 17 -1.24 6.00 -6.54
N HIS A 18 -0.52 7.09 -6.24
CA HIS A 18 -1.06 8.45 -6.38
C HIS A 18 -1.50 8.78 -7.81
N PHE A 19 -0.69 8.43 -8.81
CA PHE A 19 -1.09 8.65 -10.20
C PHE A 19 -2.16 7.64 -10.65
N PHE A 20 -2.09 6.38 -10.24
CA PHE A 20 -3.07 5.36 -10.56
C PHE A 20 -4.48 5.71 -10.05
N GLU A 21 -4.62 6.08 -8.78
CA GLU A 21 -5.87 6.56 -8.17
C GLU A 21 -6.48 7.73 -8.95
N ARG A 22 -5.67 8.74 -9.27
CA ARG A 22 -6.12 9.95 -9.98
C ARG A 22 -6.47 9.69 -11.44
N ILE A 23 -5.84 8.71 -12.08
CA ILE A 23 -6.18 8.27 -13.44
C ILE A 23 -7.53 7.55 -13.42
N LEU A 24 -7.75 6.63 -12.48
CA LEU A 24 -9.04 5.93 -12.31
C LEU A 24 -10.18 6.90 -12.02
N GLY A 25 -10.01 7.82 -11.05
CA GLY A 25 -11.00 8.84 -10.73
C GLY A 25 -11.39 9.70 -11.94
N ARG A 26 -10.42 10.06 -12.80
CA ARG A 26 -10.68 10.77 -14.07
C ARG A 26 -11.48 9.94 -15.07
N PHE A 27 -11.24 8.63 -15.17
CA PHE A 27 -11.99 7.76 -16.09
C PHE A 27 -13.45 7.57 -15.68
N ILE A 28 -13.76 7.60 -14.38
CA ILE A 28 -15.13 7.47 -13.87
C ILE A 28 -15.84 8.81 -13.58
N GLY A 29 -15.14 9.94 -13.73
CA GLY A 29 -15.68 11.27 -13.46
C GLY A 29 -15.79 11.65 -11.97
N ASP A 30 -15.05 10.97 -11.09
CA ASP A 30 -15.03 11.21 -9.64
C ASP A 30 -13.64 11.70 -9.18
N GLU A 31 -13.50 13.00 -8.95
CA GLU A 31 -12.28 13.59 -8.38
C GLU A 31 -12.08 13.28 -6.89
N THR A 32 -13.07 12.65 -6.23
CA THR A 32 -13.01 12.19 -4.84
C THR A 32 -12.77 10.68 -4.71
N PHE A 33 -12.60 9.98 -5.83
CA PHE A 33 -12.24 8.56 -5.86
C PHE A 33 -10.98 8.29 -5.04
N ALA A 34 -11.03 7.24 -4.23
CA ALA A 34 -9.91 6.74 -3.45
C ALA A 34 -9.82 5.22 -3.63
N LEU A 35 -8.60 4.71 -3.74
CA LEU A 35 -8.37 3.27 -3.83
C LEU A 35 -8.76 2.56 -2.51
N PRO A 36 -9.43 1.40 -2.58
CA PRO A 36 -9.54 0.53 -1.42
C PRO A 36 -8.15 -0.02 -1.06
N TYR A 37 -7.93 -0.30 0.22
CA TYR A 37 -6.72 -0.95 0.72
C TYR A 37 -7.08 -2.18 1.54
N TRP A 38 -6.20 -3.19 1.51
CA TRP A 38 -6.39 -4.39 2.33
C TRP A 38 -5.76 -4.16 3.72
N ASN A 39 -6.61 -4.17 4.75
CA ASN A 39 -6.25 -3.72 6.09
C ASN A 39 -5.80 -4.87 7.01
N TRP A 40 -4.82 -5.66 6.56
CA TRP A 40 -4.32 -6.87 7.26
C TRP A 40 -3.66 -6.63 8.64
N ASP A 41 -3.69 -5.40 9.18
CA ASP A 41 -3.33 -5.12 10.57
C ASP A 41 -4.51 -5.25 11.56
N GLN A 42 -5.75 -5.38 11.05
CA GLN A 42 -6.95 -5.71 11.82
C GLN A 42 -7.39 -7.16 11.56
N GLU A 43 -7.68 -7.89 12.63
CA GLU A 43 -8.17 -9.27 12.59
C GLU A 43 -9.38 -9.47 11.67
N ALA A 44 -10.36 -8.55 11.72
CA ALA A 44 -11.56 -8.60 10.90
C ALA A 44 -11.30 -8.45 9.38
N ASP A 45 -10.19 -7.80 9.01
CA ASP A 45 -9.83 -7.49 7.63
C ASP A 45 -8.70 -8.39 7.09
N MET A 46 -8.17 -9.34 7.88
CA MET A 46 -7.19 -10.34 7.42
C MET A 46 -7.70 -11.38 6.40
N PRO A 47 -8.99 -11.73 6.32
CA PRO A 47 -9.53 -12.56 5.23
C PRO A 47 -9.27 -11.95 3.85
N PHE A 48 -8.98 -12.78 2.85
CA PHE A 48 -8.93 -12.32 1.46
C PHE A 48 -10.31 -11.86 0.96
N LEU A 49 -10.39 -10.69 0.34
CA LEU A 49 -11.66 -10.03 0.05
C LEU A 49 -12.48 -10.78 -1.01
N GLU A 50 -13.77 -10.93 -0.76
CA GLU A 50 -14.73 -11.60 -1.65
C GLU A 50 -14.82 -10.94 -3.04
N ILE A 51 -14.67 -9.62 -3.13
CA ILE A 51 -14.75 -8.87 -4.39
C ILE A 51 -13.67 -9.25 -5.43
N PHE A 52 -12.57 -9.87 -5.01
CA PHE A 52 -11.51 -10.34 -5.91
C PHE A 52 -11.69 -11.80 -6.33
N GLN A 53 -12.77 -12.47 -5.89
CA GLN A 53 -13.07 -13.88 -6.17
C GLN A 53 -14.12 -14.07 -7.28
N ASP A 54 -14.90 -13.04 -7.63
CA ASP A 54 -15.97 -13.10 -8.64
C ASP A 54 -15.43 -12.93 -10.08
N PRO A 55 -15.44 -13.97 -10.94
CA PRO A 55 -14.90 -13.90 -12.30
C PRO A 55 -15.65 -12.97 -13.26
N SER A 56 -16.82 -12.44 -12.86
CA SER A 56 -17.56 -11.45 -13.64
C SER A 56 -17.03 -10.02 -13.45
N LEU A 57 -16.23 -9.77 -12.42
CA LEU A 57 -15.69 -8.45 -12.09
C LEU A 57 -14.33 -8.19 -12.76
N ALA A 58 -14.13 -6.98 -13.26
CA ALA A 58 -12.88 -6.55 -13.91
C ALA A 58 -11.64 -6.51 -12.98
N ILE A 59 -11.82 -6.79 -11.68
CA ILE A 59 -10.77 -6.86 -10.66
C ILE A 59 -10.37 -8.30 -10.30
N TYR A 60 -11.02 -9.32 -10.89
CA TYR A 60 -10.65 -10.71 -10.73
C TYR A 60 -9.35 -11.04 -11.49
N ASP A 61 -8.50 -11.89 -10.90
CA ASP A 61 -7.33 -12.46 -11.54
C ASP A 61 -7.30 -13.98 -11.30
N GLU A 62 -7.28 -14.76 -12.38
CA GLU A 62 -7.17 -16.22 -12.34
C GLU A 62 -5.81 -16.70 -11.77
N PHE A 63 -4.78 -15.85 -11.83
CA PHE A 63 -3.44 -16.12 -11.31
C PHE A 63 -3.29 -15.83 -9.81
N HIS A 64 -4.36 -15.44 -9.12
CA HIS A 64 -4.44 -15.58 -7.67
C HIS A 64 -4.37 -17.04 -7.25
N ASN A 65 -3.71 -17.31 -6.12
CA ASN A 65 -3.57 -18.64 -5.56
C ASN A 65 -4.93 -19.14 -5.05
N GLN A 66 -5.58 -19.99 -5.83
CA GLN A 66 -6.94 -20.48 -5.57
C GLN A 66 -7.05 -21.27 -4.25
N ASP A 67 -5.96 -21.90 -3.79
CA ASP A 67 -5.91 -22.53 -2.45
C ASP A 67 -6.02 -21.52 -1.29
N HIS A 68 -5.79 -20.23 -1.55
CA HIS A 68 -5.78 -19.16 -0.57
C HIS A 68 -6.97 -18.22 -0.72
N VAL A 69 -7.31 -17.83 -1.95
CA VAL A 69 -8.39 -16.86 -2.18
C VAL A 69 -9.78 -17.46 -2.02
N ILE A 70 -10.01 -18.71 -2.48
CA ILE A 70 -11.33 -19.34 -2.41
C ILE A 70 -11.74 -19.54 -0.95
N GLY A 71 -12.89 -18.96 -0.59
CA GLY A 71 -13.42 -18.99 0.77
C GLY A 71 -12.79 -17.96 1.71
N GLY A 72 -12.05 -16.98 1.18
CA GLY A 72 -11.56 -15.82 1.93
C GLY A 72 -10.63 -16.19 3.08
N LYS A 73 -9.60 -17.00 2.84
CA LYS A 73 -8.70 -17.41 3.92
C LYS A 73 -7.94 -16.23 4.51
N LEU A 74 -7.58 -16.36 5.79
CA LEU A 74 -6.71 -15.42 6.48
C LEU A 74 -5.34 -15.38 5.79
N VAL A 75 -4.87 -14.17 5.47
CA VAL A 75 -3.51 -13.95 4.97
C VAL A 75 -2.47 -14.48 5.97
N ASP A 76 -1.37 -15.04 5.48
CA ASP A 76 -0.23 -15.41 6.32
C ASP A 76 0.93 -14.44 6.04
N LEU A 77 1.17 -13.51 6.97
CA LEU A 77 2.22 -12.49 6.84
C LEU A 77 3.63 -13.06 7.10
N LYS A 78 3.78 -14.36 7.35
CA LYS A 78 5.08 -15.08 7.35
C LYS A 78 5.14 -16.21 6.32
N TYR A 79 4.28 -16.18 5.29
CA TYR A 79 4.22 -17.20 4.25
C TYR A 79 5.52 -17.37 3.47
N PHE A 80 6.17 -18.52 3.68
CA PHE A 80 7.23 -19.07 2.82
C PHE A 80 6.93 -20.54 2.44
N THR A 81 6.21 -21.25 3.31
CA THR A 81 5.67 -22.59 3.10
C THR A 81 4.21 -22.63 3.58
N LYS A 82 3.50 -23.72 3.33
CA LYS A 82 2.12 -23.88 3.80
C LYS A 82 2.09 -23.90 5.33
N THR A 83 1.38 -22.95 5.94
CA THR A 83 1.18 -22.88 7.39
C THR A 83 0.41 -24.10 7.93
N THR A 84 0.70 -24.46 9.18
CA THR A 84 0.03 -25.53 9.95
C THR A 84 -0.66 -24.99 11.21
N LEU A 85 -0.71 -23.67 11.38
CA LEU A 85 -1.31 -22.98 12.52
C LEU A 85 -2.84 -23.04 12.48
N THR A 86 -3.50 -22.91 13.64
CA THR A 86 -4.94 -22.62 13.68
C THR A 86 -5.22 -21.18 13.21
N PRO A 87 -6.48 -20.84 12.86
CA PRO A 87 -6.86 -19.47 12.52
C PRO A 87 -6.48 -18.43 13.59
N GLU A 88 -6.67 -18.76 14.87
CA GLU A 88 -6.40 -17.90 16.02
C GLU A 88 -4.88 -17.68 16.20
N GLU A 89 -4.09 -18.74 16.07
CA GLU A 89 -2.62 -18.67 16.09
C GLU A 89 -2.08 -17.83 14.92
N LEU A 90 -2.69 -17.94 13.74
CA LEU A 90 -2.30 -17.18 12.56
C LEU A 90 -2.62 -15.68 12.71
N VAL A 91 -3.78 -15.32 13.24
CA VAL A 91 -4.12 -13.93 13.60
C VAL A 91 -3.11 -13.38 14.62
N GLN A 92 -2.82 -14.13 15.69
CA GLN A 92 -1.84 -13.71 16.69
C GLN A 92 -0.44 -13.53 16.10
N GLN A 93 -0.02 -14.44 15.21
CA GLN A 93 1.24 -14.33 14.48
C GLN A 93 1.31 -13.04 13.65
N ASN A 94 0.27 -12.74 12.87
CA ASN A 94 0.19 -11.57 12.01
C ASN A 94 0.23 -10.27 12.83
N LEU A 95 -0.62 -10.16 13.85
CA LEU A 95 -0.65 -8.99 14.74
C LEU A 95 0.71 -8.78 15.46
N CYS A 96 1.33 -9.87 15.91
CA CYS A 96 2.65 -9.83 16.55
C CYS A 96 3.74 -9.37 15.58
N LEU A 97 3.76 -9.88 14.35
CA LEU A 97 4.71 -9.49 13.31
C LEU A 97 4.60 -8.00 13.00
N VAL A 98 3.41 -7.52 12.65
CA VAL A 98 3.17 -6.13 12.26
C VAL A 98 3.56 -5.18 13.39
N ARG A 99 3.09 -5.43 14.62
CA ARG A 99 3.42 -4.61 15.80
C ARG A 99 4.92 -4.60 16.10
N THR A 100 5.60 -5.74 15.94
CA THR A 100 7.05 -5.85 16.17
C THR A 100 7.83 -5.11 15.09
N ALA A 101 7.50 -5.29 13.82
CA ALA A 101 8.12 -4.63 12.67
C ALA A 101 8.02 -3.11 12.81
N PHE A 102 6.82 -2.56 13.01
CA PHE A 102 6.63 -1.12 13.21
C PHE A 102 7.34 -0.60 14.47
N ARG A 103 7.35 -1.34 15.58
CA ARG A 103 8.06 -0.94 16.81
C ARG A 103 9.58 -0.88 16.61
N GLN A 104 10.15 -1.84 15.89
CA GLN A 104 11.58 -1.87 15.56
C GLN A 104 11.94 -0.75 14.57
N SER A 105 11.08 -0.48 13.59
CA SER A 105 11.24 0.59 12.61
C SER A 105 11.30 2.02 13.18
N ILE A 106 10.94 2.24 14.46
CA ILE A 106 11.09 3.54 15.14
C ILE A 106 12.56 3.92 15.32
N THR A 107 13.48 2.95 15.42
CA THR A 107 14.89 3.21 15.78
C THR A 107 15.80 3.54 14.60
N SER A 108 15.40 3.23 13.36
CA SER A 108 16.22 3.45 12.15
C SER A 108 15.33 3.55 10.91
N VAL A 109 15.64 4.53 10.05
CA VAL A 109 14.96 4.73 8.75
C VAL A 109 15.26 3.57 7.81
N GLU A 110 16.49 3.04 7.84
CA GLU A 110 16.92 1.89 7.05
C GLU A 110 16.17 0.61 7.44
N THR A 111 15.87 0.44 8.73
CA THR A 111 15.04 -0.68 9.21
C THR A 111 13.61 -0.61 8.67
N PHE A 112 13.05 0.59 8.52
CA PHE A 112 11.70 0.76 7.96
C PHE A 112 11.66 0.69 6.43
N MET A 113 12.52 1.48 5.77
CA MET A 113 12.46 1.76 4.33
C MET A 113 13.36 0.83 3.50
N GLY A 114 14.42 0.28 4.09
CA GLY A 114 15.47 -0.47 3.40
C GLY A 114 16.76 0.31 3.25
N ASN A 115 17.77 -0.33 2.65
CA ASN A 115 19.11 0.23 2.50
C ASN A 115 19.13 1.48 1.60
N PRO A 116 20.03 2.44 1.86
CA PRO A 116 20.23 3.58 0.97
C PRO A 116 20.66 3.18 -0.45
N LEU A 117 20.04 3.79 -1.46
CA LEU A 117 20.50 3.71 -2.84
C LEU A 117 21.87 4.40 -2.96
N LYS A 118 22.90 3.61 -3.24
CA LYS A 118 24.31 4.05 -3.39
C LYS A 118 24.81 3.70 -4.80
N ALA A 119 25.89 4.36 -5.23
CA ALA A 119 26.53 4.11 -6.52
C ALA A 119 27.00 2.64 -6.70
N VAL A 120 27.35 1.97 -5.60
CA VAL A 120 27.40 0.51 -5.50
C VAL A 120 26.13 0.07 -4.77
N PRO A 121 25.19 -0.66 -5.41
CA PRO A 121 23.95 -1.08 -4.76
C PRO A 121 24.23 -2.00 -3.57
N THR A 122 23.87 -1.56 -2.37
CA THR A 122 23.69 -2.43 -1.21
C THR A 122 22.22 -2.78 -1.11
N GLU A 123 21.81 -3.90 -1.69
CA GLU A 123 20.43 -4.39 -1.55
C GLU A 123 20.12 -4.69 -0.08
N GLY A 124 18.88 -4.44 0.32
CA GLY A 124 18.37 -4.70 1.66
C GLY A 124 16.96 -4.14 1.78
N PRO A 125 15.90 -4.97 1.68
CA PRO A 125 14.53 -4.51 1.86
C PRO A 125 14.29 -4.03 3.28
N GLY A 126 13.42 -3.04 3.43
CA GLY A 126 12.91 -2.64 4.75
C GLY A 126 11.97 -3.68 5.35
N GLN A 127 11.63 -3.53 6.63
CA GLN A 127 10.63 -4.38 7.29
C GLN A 127 9.27 -4.33 6.57
N LEU A 128 8.85 -3.15 6.10
CA LEU A 128 7.57 -2.99 5.40
C LEU A 128 7.60 -3.62 3.99
N GLU A 129 8.72 -3.53 3.27
CA GLU A 129 8.92 -4.25 2.00
C GLU A 129 8.93 -5.77 2.20
N SER A 130 9.52 -6.25 3.30
CA SER A 130 9.56 -7.68 3.64
C SER A 130 8.15 -8.24 3.86
N ILE A 131 7.30 -7.57 4.65
CA ILE A 131 5.90 -7.98 4.87
C ILE A 131 5.10 -7.91 3.55
N HIS A 132 5.27 -6.84 2.77
CA HIS A 132 4.67 -6.69 1.45
C HIS A 132 4.99 -7.88 0.53
N ASN A 133 6.28 -8.25 0.44
CA ASN A 133 6.73 -9.35 -0.41
C ASN A 133 6.09 -10.69 0.01
N THR A 134 5.88 -10.91 1.30
CA THR A 134 5.15 -12.08 1.79
C THR A 134 3.68 -12.09 1.35
N VAL A 135 2.99 -10.95 1.31
CA VAL A 135 1.62 -10.87 0.77
C VAL A 135 1.60 -11.19 -0.73
N HIS A 136 2.57 -10.72 -1.52
CA HIS A 136 2.72 -11.11 -2.94
C HIS A 136 2.91 -12.62 -3.11
N LEU A 137 3.77 -13.24 -2.29
CA LEU A 137 3.99 -14.69 -2.30
C LEU A 137 2.74 -15.48 -1.87
N TRP A 138 1.94 -14.94 -0.95
CA TRP A 138 0.72 -15.59 -0.47
C TRP A 138 -0.41 -15.50 -1.50
N VAL A 139 -0.69 -14.32 -2.05
CA VAL A 139 -1.78 -14.13 -3.02
C VAL A 139 -1.41 -14.70 -4.40
N GLY A 140 -0.14 -14.69 -4.80
CA GLY A 140 0.27 -15.10 -6.15
C GLY A 140 0.33 -16.62 -6.36
N THR A 141 -0.12 -17.10 -7.52
CA THR A 141 0.07 -18.51 -7.91
C THR A 141 1.56 -18.86 -7.99
N ARG A 142 1.92 -20.06 -7.50
CA ARG A 142 3.30 -20.59 -7.56
C ARG A 142 3.88 -20.48 -8.97
N GLY A 143 5.01 -19.77 -9.09
CA GLY A 143 5.70 -19.54 -10.36
C GLY A 143 5.18 -18.37 -11.21
N ARG A 144 4.21 -17.56 -10.72
CA ARG A 144 3.71 -16.34 -11.38
C ARG A 144 3.47 -15.17 -10.41
N THR A 145 4.32 -15.04 -9.39
CA THR A 145 4.16 -14.03 -8.33
C THR A 145 4.29 -12.57 -8.79
N GLU A 146 4.89 -12.32 -9.96
CA GLU A 146 5.09 -10.98 -10.56
C GLU A 146 3.79 -10.27 -10.98
N ARG A 147 2.64 -10.97 -11.02
CA ARG A 147 1.34 -10.41 -11.45
C ARG A 147 0.44 -9.91 -10.33
N THR A 148 0.86 -10.04 -9.08
CA THR A 148 -0.03 -10.03 -7.91
C THR A 148 -0.28 -8.64 -7.32
N TRP A 149 -0.98 -7.77 -8.06
CA TRP A 149 -1.26 -6.39 -7.60
C TRP A 149 -2.45 -6.31 -6.64
N VAL A 150 -2.22 -6.60 -5.35
CA VAL A 150 -3.15 -6.21 -4.27
C VAL A 150 -2.67 -4.91 -3.63
N THR A 151 -3.58 -3.96 -3.38
CA THR A 151 -3.29 -2.67 -2.74
C THR A 151 -2.94 -2.81 -1.25
N CYS A 152 -1.74 -3.30 -1.00
CA CYS A 152 -1.07 -3.31 0.30
C CYS A 152 -0.52 -1.91 0.61
N LEU A 153 -1.41 -0.93 0.76
CA LEU A 153 -1.04 0.33 1.38
C LEU A 153 -0.72 0.07 2.86
N PRO A 154 0.35 0.66 3.42
CA PRO A 154 0.52 0.65 4.87
C PRO A 154 -0.69 1.34 5.52
N PRO A 155 -1.06 0.95 6.75
CA PRO A 155 -2.15 1.59 7.48
C PRO A 155 -1.92 3.11 7.55
N PRO A 156 -2.99 3.92 7.57
CA PRO A 156 -2.87 5.37 7.58
C PRO A 156 -2.02 5.82 8.78
N VAL A 157 -0.82 6.31 8.47
CA VAL A 157 0.25 6.70 9.41
C VAL A 157 -0.19 7.93 10.22
N THR A 158 -1.11 7.68 11.13
CA THR A 158 -1.67 8.65 12.05
C THR A 158 -0.84 8.55 13.32
N VAL A 159 0.10 9.50 13.47
CA VAL A 159 1.12 9.52 14.55
C VAL A 159 2.28 8.54 14.36
N PHE A 160 3.10 8.75 13.33
CA PHE A 160 4.54 8.47 13.41
C PHE A 160 5.36 9.69 12.99
N SER A 161 5.77 10.49 13.98
CA SER A 161 6.89 11.41 13.81
C SER A 161 8.18 10.61 13.82
N ILE A 162 8.68 10.23 12.64
CA ILE A 162 10.08 9.86 12.49
C ILE A 162 10.89 11.13 12.81
N ALA A 163 11.62 11.12 13.93
CA ALA A 163 12.27 12.31 14.48
C ALA A 163 13.48 12.81 13.65
N THR A 164 13.78 12.15 12.54
CA THR A 164 14.94 12.41 11.67
C THR A 164 14.55 12.32 10.19
N THR A 165 14.30 13.47 9.57
CA THR A 165 14.47 13.60 8.12
C THR A 165 15.92 13.29 7.75
N PRO A 166 16.20 12.40 6.77
CA PRO A 166 17.57 12.11 6.38
C PRO A 166 18.20 13.34 5.72
N THR A 167 19.22 13.93 6.37
CA THR A 167 20.04 15.03 5.84
C THR A 167 21.04 14.57 4.77
N SER A 168 20.63 13.61 3.94
CA SER A 168 21.42 13.11 2.82
C SER A 168 21.27 14.06 1.63
N THR A 169 22.40 14.65 1.20
CA THR A 169 22.49 15.59 0.07
C THR A 169 22.12 14.98 -1.29
N ALA A 170 21.72 13.71 -1.35
CA ALA A 170 21.18 13.06 -2.54
C ALA A 170 19.69 13.38 -2.80
N PHE A 171 18.96 13.93 -1.82
CA PHE A 171 17.52 14.22 -1.96
C PHE A 171 17.25 15.60 -2.59
N GLY A 172 17.70 15.80 -3.82
CA GLY A 172 17.38 17.03 -4.57
C GLY A 172 18.15 17.24 -5.87
N THR A 173 17.55 16.83 -6.99
CA THR A 173 17.35 17.66 -8.22
C THR A 173 16.84 16.79 -9.37
N SER A 174 15.56 16.91 -9.70
CA SER A 174 15.01 16.47 -10.99
C SER A 174 13.69 17.20 -11.27
N THR A 175 13.80 18.50 -11.53
CA THR A 175 12.66 19.36 -11.84
C THR A 175 12.51 19.50 -13.36
N THR A 176 11.38 19.07 -13.91
CA THR A 176 10.95 19.44 -15.27
C THR A 176 9.59 20.12 -15.20
N THR A 177 9.60 21.43 -15.45
CA THR A 177 8.41 22.27 -15.55
C THR A 177 7.66 22.07 -16.86
N SER A 178 6.35 21.88 -16.79
CA SER A 178 5.42 22.47 -17.76
C SER A 178 4.08 22.78 -17.09
N ALA A 179 3.45 23.88 -17.49
CA ALA A 179 2.17 24.34 -16.98
C ALA A 179 1.12 24.29 -18.09
N ALA A 180 -0.11 23.87 -17.78
CA ALA A 180 -1.25 23.96 -18.69
C ALA A 180 -2.58 24.16 -17.95
N THR A 181 -3.27 25.22 -18.37
CA THR A 181 -4.52 25.82 -17.88
C THR A 181 -5.76 24.91 -17.99
N SER A 182 -6.74 25.08 -17.09
CA SER A 182 -8.10 24.50 -17.20
C SER A 182 -8.99 25.22 -18.23
N PRO A 183 -10.13 24.60 -18.63
CA PRO A 183 -11.41 25.17 -18.17
C PRO A 183 -12.49 24.13 -17.76
N SER A 184 -13.59 24.63 -17.20
CA SER A 184 -14.70 23.92 -16.53
C SER A 184 -15.85 23.51 -17.47
N LEU A 185 -16.66 22.50 -17.09
CA LEU A 185 -18.13 22.44 -17.34
C LEU A 185 -18.88 21.42 -16.42
N ARG A 186 -20.23 21.38 -16.49
CA ARG A 186 -21.15 21.03 -15.36
C ARG A 186 -22.51 20.44 -15.86
N ALA A 187 -23.18 19.43 -15.26
CA ALA A 187 -22.78 18.48 -14.20
C ALA A 187 -23.47 17.06 -14.24
N PRO A 188 -24.65 16.75 -13.62
CA PRO A 188 -24.74 15.51 -12.84
C PRO A 188 -25.84 14.49 -13.23
N ILE A 189 -25.59 13.20 -12.97
CA ILE A 189 -26.61 12.14 -12.79
C ILE A 189 -26.19 11.29 -11.59
N GLY A 190 -27.14 10.99 -10.68
CA GLY A 190 -26.88 10.17 -9.50
C GLY A 190 -27.50 8.78 -9.59
N SER A 191 -26.96 7.83 -8.83
CA SER A 191 -27.67 6.62 -8.41
C SER A 191 -27.21 6.19 -7.02
N THR A 192 -28.11 5.56 -6.27
CA THR A 192 -27.90 5.09 -4.91
C THR A 192 -27.36 3.65 -4.90
N ALA A 193 -26.31 3.39 -4.12
CA ALA A 193 -25.80 2.05 -3.85
C ALA A 193 -25.88 1.72 -2.35
N PRO A 194 -26.07 0.43 -1.96
CA PRO A 194 -26.46 0.05 -0.61
C PRO A 194 -25.29 0.02 0.39
N SER A 195 -25.63 -0.04 1.68
CA SER A 195 -24.70 0.01 2.79
C SER A 195 -23.98 -1.32 3.04
N SER A 196 -22.72 -1.40 2.64
CA SER A 196 -21.69 -2.15 3.38
C SER A 196 -20.83 -1.20 4.20
N SER A 197 -20.35 -1.64 5.36
CA SER A 197 -19.68 -0.81 6.37
C SER A 197 -18.22 -0.53 6.02
N TRP A 198 -18.01 0.28 4.98
CA TRP A 198 -16.69 0.82 4.65
C TRP A 198 -16.27 1.90 5.65
N THR A 199 -15.03 1.84 6.12
CA THR A 199 -14.35 3.01 6.73
C THR A 199 -14.01 4.02 5.63
N ARG A 200 -15.04 4.71 5.10
CA ARG A 200 -14.84 5.85 4.20
C ARG A 200 -14.10 6.94 4.97
N THR A 201 -12.96 7.38 4.46
CA THR A 201 -12.13 8.46 5.03
C THR A 201 -12.78 9.84 4.89
N LYS A 202 -13.91 10.07 5.59
CA LYS A 202 -14.54 11.39 5.79
C LYS A 202 -13.72 12.28 6.75
N SER A 203 -12.39 12.31 6.62
CA SER A 203 -11.52 13.23 7.37
C SER A 203 -10.16 13.51 6.68
N LEU A 204 -10.17 13.84 5.39
CA LEU A 204 -9.02 14.54 4.76
C LEU A 204 -9.32 16.01 4.42
N SER A 205 -10.58 16.48 4.56
CA SER A 205 -10.93 17.89 4.35
C SER A 205 -10.59 18.82 5.54
N LYS A 206 -10.28 18.28 6.72
CA LYS A 206 -9.86 19.05 7.91
C LYS A 206 -8.35 19.06 8.17
N SER A 207 -7.56 18.24 7.48
CA SER A 207 -6.09 18.32 7.50
C SER A 207 -5.55 19.17 6.35
N ARG A 208 -6.14 20.36 6.15
CA ARG A 208 -5.46 21.43 5.41
C ARG A 208 -4.34 21.97 6.30
N SER A 209 -3.13 22.01 5.76
CA SER A 209 -1.92 22.59 6.35
C SER A 209 -1.42 21.97 7.66
N LEU A 210 -0.43 21.05 7.55
CA LEU A 210 0.79 21.16 8.36
C LEU A 210 2.07 20.46 7.81
N ILE A 211 2.25 20.34 6.49
CA ILE A 211 3.58 20.08 5.88
C ILE A 211 3.81 20.98 4.67
N ILE A 212 3.65 22.29 4.85
CA ILE A 212 4.28 23.34 4.02
C ILE A 212 4.62 24.52 4.94
N SER A 213 5.79 24.47 5.59
CA SER A 213 6.48 25.63 6.23
C SER A 213 7.83 25.18 6.80
N LEU A 214 8.81 24.92 5.91
CA LEU A 214 10.27 24.96 6.18
C LEU A 214 11.06 24.69 4.89
N ALA A 215 10.68 25.39 3.82
CA ALA A 215 11.40 25.44 2.55
C ALA A 215 10.84 26.62 1.73
N LEU A 216 11.22 27.85 2.09
CA LEU A 216 11.21 29.10 1.31
C LEU A 216 11.45 30.31 2.23
N ASN A 217 12.63 30.36 2.86
CA ASN A 217 13.44 31.57 3.04
C ASN A 217 14.86 31.14 3.46
#